data_AF-A0A521ICC0-F1
#
_entry.id   AF-A0A521ICC0-F1
#
_cell.length_a   1.000
_cell.length_b   1.000
_cell.length_c   1.000
_cell.angle_alpha   90.00
_cell.angle_beta   90.00
_cell.angle_gamma   90.00
#
_symmetry.space_group_name_H-M   'P 1'
#
loop_
_entity.id
_entity.type
_entity.pdbx_description
1 polymer ?
#
loop_
_entity_poly.entity_id
_entity_poly.type
_entity_poly.pdbx_seq_one_letter_code
_entity_poly.pdbx_strand_id
1 'polypeptide(L)'
;MNIVLMIHSLWRWVVVIVALIALVKFGIGWLRHNKPDDLDRRLTSFFTIAIDIQVLLGILLLALQAINGVLLRVGIEHSVVMIVAAVIAHLTAIWRKRDDNTVLRNNFFDVLAVLILIALGVARVGGWSF
;
A
#
# COMPACT_ATOMS: atom_id res chain seq x y z
N MET A 1 -8.74 23.39 4.36
CA MET A 1 -8.30 21.98 4.35
C MET A 1 -7.21 21.78 5.39
N ASN A 2 -7.24 20.67 6.13
CA ASN A 2 -6.12 20.25 6.98
C ASN A 2 -4.93 19.84 6.10
N ILE A 3 -3.72 20.36 6.37
CA ILE A 3 -2.51 20.05 5.60
C ILE A 3 -2.21 18.55 5.57
N VAL A 4 -2.48 17.82 6.65
CA VAL A 4 -2.28 16.37 6.73
C VAL A 4 -3.20 15.65 5.74
N LEU A 5 -4.44 16.11 5.59
CA LEU A 5 -5.41 15.52 4.66
C LEU A 5 -4.98 15.74 3.21
N MET A 6 -4.45 16.93 2.90
CA MET A 6 -3.92 17.24 1.57
C MET A 6 -2.75 16.31 1.24
N ILE A 7 -1.77 16.18 2.14
CA ILE A 7 -0.61 15.30 1.94
C ILE A 7 -1.06 13.84 1.81
N HIS A 8 -1.97 13.36 2.67
CA HIS A 8 -2.49 12.00 2.60
C HIS A 8 -3.23 11.69 1.29
N SER A 9 -3.99 12.66 0.75
CA SER A 9 -4.70 12.50 -0.52
C SER A 9 -3.73 12.46 -1.70
N LEU A 10 -2.71 13.32 -1.72
CA LEU A 10 -1.67 13.31 -2.76
C LEU A 10 -0.78 12.07 -2.67
N TRP A 11 -0.38 11.67 -1.47
CA TRP A 11 0.51 10.52 -1.24
C TRP A 11 -0.13 9.20 -1.66
N ARG A 12 -1.46 9.07 -1.58
CA ARG A 12 -2.20 7.94 -2.13
C ARG A 12 -1.86 7.67 -3.59
N TRP A 13 -1.73 8.73 -4.41
CA TRP A 13 -1.39 8.58 -5.82
C TRP A 13 0.04 8.07 -6.02
N VAL A 14 0.98 8.47 -5.15
CA VAL A 14 2.33 7.90 -5.14
C VAL A 14 2.28 6.40 -4.87
N VAL A 15 1.50 5.97 -3.85
CA VAL A 15 1.31 4.55 -3.54
C VAL A 15 0.73 3.78 -4.74
N VAL A 16 -0.32 4.32 -5.38
CA VAL A 16 -0.94 3.66 -6.55
C VAL A 16 0.05 3.55 -7.70
N ILE A 17 0.81 4.60 -8.02
CA ILE A 17 1.80 4.57 -9.09
C ILE A 17 2.88 3.52 -8.80
N VAL A 18 3.43 3.50 -7.58
CA VAL A 18 4.46 2.51 -7.19
C VAL A 18 3.89 1.09 -7.26
N ALA A 19 2.65 0.87 -6.81
CA ALA A 19 1.98 -0.42 -6.89
C ALA A 19 1.80 -0.89 -8.34
N LEU A 20 1.39 -0.01 -9.25
CA LEU A 20 1.23 -0.34 -10.67
C LEU A 20 2.57 -0.70 -11.33
N ILE A 21 3.63 0.06 -11.05
CA ILE A 21 4.99 -0.25 -11.53
C ILE A 21 5.45 -1.62 -11.00
N ALA A 22 5.21 -1.90 -9.72
CA ALA A 22 5.53 -3.18 -9.09
C ALA A 22 4.76 -4.35 -9.71
N LEU A 23 3.45 -4.21 -9.95
CA LEU A 23 2.64 -5.23 -10.61
C LEU A 23 3.18 -5.57 -12.00
N VAL A 24 3.50 -4.55 -12.81
CA VAL A 24 4.03 -4.77 -14.16
C VAL A 24 5.39 -5.46 -14.09
N LYS A 25 6.33 -4.98 -13.28
CA LYS A 25 7.69 -5.56 -13.20
C LYS A 25 7.66 -7.00 -12.66
N PHE A 26 6.97 -7.23 -11.54
CA PHE A 26 6.86 -8.56 -10.94
C PHE A 26 6.07 -9.53 -11.83
N GLY A 27 5.01 -9.07 -12.48
CA GLY A 27 4.24 -9.88 -13.43
C GLY A 27 5.06 -10.33 -14.64
N ILE A 28 5.79 -9.40 -15.28
CA ILE A 28 6.69 -9.74 -16.41
C ILE A 28 7.79 -10.69 -15.94
N GLY A 29 8.45 -10.40 -14.82
CA GLY A 29 9.53 -11.23 -14.30
C GLY A 29 9.07 -12.62 -13.89
N TRP A 30 7.88 -12.73 -13.31
CA TRP A 30 7.25 -14.01 -12.99
C TRP A 30 6.95 -14.82 -14.26
N LEU A 31 6.23 -14.24 -15.22
CA LEU A 31 5.82 -14.94 -16.45
C LEU A 31 7.01 -15.34 -17.36
N ARG A 32 8.12 -14.61 -17.29
CA ARG A 32 9.35 -14.93 -18.02
C ARG A 32 10.31 -15.86 -17.27
N HIS A 33 9.94 -16.31 -16.07
CA HIS A 33 10.80 -17.13 -15.22
C HIS A 33 12.16 -16.48 -14.88
N ASN A 34 12.20 -15.15 -14.76
CA ASN A 34 13.40 -14.42 -14.40
C ASN A 34 13.81 -14.71 -12.94
N LYS A 35 15.11 -14.58 -12.66
CA LYS A 35 15.60 -14.48 -11.29
C LYS A 35 15.37 -13.06 -10.74
N PRO A 36 15.02 -12.89 -9.46
CA PRO A 36 14.88 -11.58 -8.84
C PRO A 36 16.19 -10.78 -8.90
N ASP A 37 16.10 -9.52 -9.27
CA ASP A 37 17.23 -8.58 -9.34
C ASP A 37 17.22 -7.56 -8.19
N ASP A 38 18.22 -6.69 -8.14
CA ASP A 38 18.30 -5.65 -7.11
C ASP A 38 17.21 -4.58 -7.25
N LEU A 39 16.69 -4.37 -8.46
CA LEU A 39 15.58 -3.45 -8.69
C LEU A 39 14.28 -4.02 -8.10
N ASP A 40 14.05 -5.33 -8.17
CA ASP A 40 12.92 -6.00 -7.51
C ASP A 40 12.92 -5.76 -6.00
N ARG A 41 14.10 -5.90 -5.38
CA ARG A 41 14.30 -5.66 -3.94
C ARG A 41 14.04 -4.21 -3.56
N ARG A 42 14.60 -3.26 -4.33
CA ARG A 42 14.37 -1.83 -4.10
C ARG A 42 12.91 -1.46 -4.28
N LEU A 43 12.25 -1.98 -5.32
CA LEU A 43 10.85 -1.70 -5.60
C LEU A 43 9.92 -2.24 -4.50
N THR A 44 10.22 -3.43 -3.99
CA THR A 44 9.52 -3.99 -2.82
C THR A 44 9.68 -3.08 -1.60
N SER A 45 10.90 -2.66 -1.27
CA SER A 45 11.15 -1.74 -0.14
C SER A 45 10.45 -0.39 -0.32
N PHE A 46 10.52 0.21 -1.52
CA PHE A 46 9.85 1.48 -1.79
C PHE A 46 8.34 1.36 -1.68
N PHE A 47 7.76 0.26 -2.14
CA PHE A 47 6.34 -0.01 -2.00
C PHE A 47 5.93 -0.08 -0.52
N THR A 48 6.62 -0.88 0.29
CA THR A 48 6.33 -0.99 1.73
C THR A 48 6.47 0.37 2.43
N ILE A 49 7.54 1.13 2.16
CA ILE A 49 7.73 2.48 2.74
C ILE A 49 6.60 3.43 2.33
N ALA A 50 6.17 3.39 1.06
CA ALA A 50 5.08 4.25 0.59
C ALA A 50 3.77 3.94 1.32
N ILE A 51 3.48 2.65 1.57
CA ILE A 51 2.33 2.20 2.35
C ILE A 51 2.44 2.68 3.81
N ASP A 52 3.61 2.57 4.43
CA ASP A 52 3.82 3.02 5.82
C ASP A 52 3.54 4.50 5.99
N ILE A 53 4.05 5.33 5.07
CA ILE A 53 3.79 6.76 5.07
C ILE A 53 2.28 7.03 4.88
N GLN A 54 1.61 6.32 3.97
CA GLN A 54 0.18 6.48 3.75
C GLN A 54 -0.64 6.14 5.01
N VAL A 55 -0.33 5.03 5.65
CA VAL A 55 -1.02 4.54 6.84
C VAL A 55 -0.73 5.44 8.04
N LEU A 56 0.50 5.91 8.21
CA LEU A 56 0.88 6.85 9.26
C LEU A 56 0.10 8.16 9.14
N LEU A 57 0.01 8.71 7.93
CA LEU A 57 -0.81 9.90 7.66
C LEU A 57 -2.30 9.64 7.95
N GLY A 58 -2.81 8.46 7.62
CA GLY A 58 -4.19 8.06 7.90
C GLY A 58 -4.49 7.93 9.40
N ILE A 59 -3.57 7.33 10.17
CA ILE A 59 -3.66 7.22 11.63
C ILE A 59 -3.61 8.61 12.26
N LEU A 60 -2.74 9.50 11.78
CA LEU A 60 -2.68 10.88 12.24
C LEU A 60 -4.00 11.61 11.99
N LEU A 61 -4.62 11.42 10.82
CA LEU A 61 -5.96 11.98 10.53
C LEU A 61 -7.05 11.41 11.45
N LEU A 62 -7.01 10.12 11.75
CA LEU A 62 -7.96 9.50 12.68
C LEU A 62 -7.80 10.04 14.10
N ALA A 63 -6.56 10.19 14.57
CA ALA A 63 -6.25 10.77 15.88
C ALA A 63 -6.73 12.23 15.97
N LEU A 64 -6.49 13.04 14.93
CA LEU A 64 -6.99 14.41 14.89
C LEU A 64 -8.53 14.46 14.89
N GLN A 65 -9.21 13.55 14.19
CA GLN A 65 -10.68 13.44 14.25
C GLN A 65 -11.17 13.08 15.66
N ALA A 66 -10.50 12.14 16.33
CA ALA A 66 -10.83 11.74 17.70
C ALA A 66 -10.66 12.90 18.69
N ILE A 67 -9.55 13.65 18.62
CA ILE A 67 -9.29 14.82 19.47
C ILE A 67 -10.36 15.90 19.28
N ASN A 68 -10.83 16.10 18.05
CA ASN A 68 -11.89 17.06 17.73
C ASN A 68 -13.31 16.53 18.02
N GLY A 69 -13.46 15.30 18.54
CA GLY A 69 -14.76 14.70 18.86
C GLY A 69 -15.60 14.27 17.64
N VAL A 70 -14.97 14.08 16.47
CA VAL A 70 -15.66 13.77 15.19
C VAL A 70 -15.26 12.38 14.67
N LEU A 71 -15.13 11.40 15.57
CA LEU A 71 -14.70 10.05 15.18
C LEU A 71 -15.86 9.28 14.51
N LEU A 72 -15.83 9.20 13.19
CA LEU A 72 -16.85 8.50 12.41
C LEU A 72 -16.51 7.02 12.23
N ARG A 73 -17.53 6.15 12.33
CA ARG A 73 -17.40 4.70 12.08
C ARG A 73 -16.72 4.39 10.74
N VAL A 74 -17.07 5.14 9.68
CA VAL A 74 -16.48 4.93 8.35
C VAL A 74 -14.98 5.20 8.32
N GLY A 75 -14.48 6.15 9.12
CA GLY A 75 -13.06 6.43 9.26
C GLY A 75 -12.33 5.28 9.97
N ILE A 76 -12.94 4.70 11.00
CA ILE A 76 -12.40 3.54 11.72
C ILE A 76 -12.33 2.33 10.78
N GLU A 77 -13.42 2.01 10.09
CA GLU A 77 -13.48 0.89 9.12
C GLU A 77 -12.40 1.03 8.05
N HIS A 78 -12.25 2.24 7.50
CA HIS A 78 -11.19 2.56 6.55
C HIS A 78 -9.81 2.30 7.13
N SER A 79 -9.50 2.84 8.32
CA SER A 79 -8.21 2.66 8.97
C SER A 79 -7.88 1.20 9.24
N VAL A 80 -8.85 0.38 9.67
CA VAL A 80 -8.65 -1.05 9.89
C VAL A 80 -8.25 -1.75 8.59
N VAL A 81 -8.94 -1.47 7.48
CA VAL A 81 -8.61 -2.05 6.17
C VAL A 81 -7.21 -1.61 5.72
N MET A 82 -6.82 -0.36 5.95
CA MET A 82 -5.48 0.13 5.60
C MET A 82 -4.37 -0.51 6.46
N ILE A 83 -4.63 -0.79 7.74
CA ILE A 83 -3.68 -1.51 8.60
C ILE A 83 -3.50 -2.95 8.11
N VAL A 84 -4.58 -3.64 7.73
CA VAL A 84 -4.48 -4.97 7.12
C VAL A 84 -3.66 -4.92 5.82
N ALA A 85 -3.87 -3.89 4.99
CA ALA A 85 -3.07 -3.68 3.79
C ALA A 85 -1.57 -3.47 4.13
N ALA A 86 -1.26 -2.72 5.18
CA ALA A 86 0.11 -2.52 5.64
C ALA A 86 0.78 -3.82 6.10
N VAL A 87 0.04 -4.67 6.83
CA VAL A 87 0.52 -5.99 7.26
C VAL A 87 0.83 -6.86 6.03
N ILE A 88 -0.05 -6.88 5.03
CA ILE A 88 0.17 -7.66 3.81
C ILE A 88 1.38 -7.13 3.03
N ALA A 89 1.56 -5.80 2.93
CA ALA A 89 2.73 -5.21 2.26
C ALA A 89 4.07 -5.64 2.88
N HIS A 90 4.07 -6.03 4.16
CA HIS A 90 5.25 -6.54 4.87
C HIS A 90 5.46 -8.05 4.72
N LEU A 91 4.51 -8.82 4.20
CA LEU A 91 4.69 -10.27 3.99
C LEU A 91 5.84 -10.57 3.03
N THR A 92 6.15 -9.62 2.13
CA THR A 92 7.35 -9.61 1.29
C THR A 92 8.66 -9.88 2.03
N ALA A 93 8.74 -9.56 3.33
CA ALA A 93 9.90 -9.85 4.18
C ALA A 93 10.13 -11.36 4.39
N ILE A 94 9.08 -12.19 4.36
CA ILE A 94 9.13 -13.63 4.63
C ILE A 94 10.00 -14.35 3.58
N TRP A 95 9.91 -13.96 2.32
CA TRP A 95 10.65 -14.59 1.22
C TRP A 95 11.79 -13.73 0.67
N ARG A 96 12.15 -12.62 1.34
CA ARG A 96 13.24 -11.72 0.92
C ARG A 96 14.60 -12.41 0.70
N LYS A 97 14.84 -13.54 1.37
CA LYS A 97 16.09 -14.33 1.25
C LYS A 97 16.08 -15.33 0.09
N ARG A 98 14.92 -15.57 -0.54
CA ARG A 98 14.83 -16.45 -1.71
C ARG A 98 15.34 -15.73 -2.96
N ASP A 99 15.87 -16.49 -3.90
CA ASP A 99 16.44 -16.02 -5.16
C ASP A 99 15.83 -16.73 -6.38
N ASP A 100 14.74 -17.46 -6.15
CA ASP A 100 13.96 -18.10 -7.20
C ASP A 100 12.82 -17.21 -7.71
N ASN A 101 12.21 -17.63 -8.81
CA ASN A 101 11.10 -16.93 -9.44
C ASN A 101 9.83 -16.88 -8.55
N THR A 102 9.74 -17.68 -7.49
CA THR A 102 8.58 -17.67 -6.58
C THR A 102 8.47 -16.36 -5.81
N VAL A 103 9.58 -15.66 -5.58
CA VAL A 103 9.60 -14.31 -4.99
C VAL A 103 8.81 -13.31 -5.83
N LEU A 104 9.00 -13.32 -7.14
CA LEU A 104 8.33 -12.39 -8.06
C LEU A 104 6.82 -12.64 -8.08
N ARG A 105 6.43 -13.92 -8.13
CA ARG A 105 5.02 -14.32 -8.03
C ARG A 105 4.39 -13.87 -6.71
N ASN A 106 5.04 -14.17 -5.58
CA ASN A 106 4.49 -13.86 -4.27
C ASN A 106 4.39 -12.33 -4.08
N ASN A 107 5.42 -11.58 -4.44
CA ASN A 107 5.39 -10.11 -4.43
C ASN A 107 4.30 -9.54 -5.34
N PHE A 108 4.06 -10.13 -6.51
CA PHE A 108 2.97 -9.72 -7.40
C PHE A 108 1.60 -9.86 -6.71
N PHE A 109 1.32 -11.00 -6.10
CA PHE A 109 0.05 -11.23 -5.41
C PHE A 109 -0.10 -10.40 -4.14
N ASP A 110 0.98 -10.15 -3.40
CA ASP A 110 0.98 -9.22 -2.26
C ASP A 110 0.60 -7.80 -2.70
N VAL A 111 1.29 -7.26 -3.71
CA VAL A 111 1.00 -5.92 -4.23
C VAL A 111 -0.43 -5.84 -4.76
N LEU A 112 -0.90 -6.88 -5.46
CA LEU A 112 -2.27 -6.94 -5.97
C LEU A 112 -3.29 -6.93 -4.83
N ALA A 113 -3.09 -7.74 -3.79
CA ALA A 113 -3.97 -7.79 -2.63
C ALA A 113 -4.02 -6.43 -1.91
N VAL A 114 -2.86 -5.80 -1.70
CA VAL A 114 -2.77 -4.46 -1.10
C VAL A 114 -3.49 -3.42 -1.95
N LEU A 115 -3.31 -3.43 -3.27
CA LEU A 115 -3.96 -2.48 -4.18
C LEU A 115 -5.48 -2.63 -4.15
N ILE A 116 -6.00 -3.86 -4.09
CA ILE A 116 -7.43 -4.13 -3.93
C ILE A 116 -7.95 -3.58 -2.59
N LEU A 117 -7.23 -3.83 -1.49
CA LEU A 117 -7.63 -3.31 -0.17
C LEU A 117 -7.62 -1.79 -0.11
N ILE A 118 -6.60 -1.14 -0.69
CA ILE A 118 -6.56 0.32 -0.84
C ILE A 118 -7.78 0.79 -1.62
N ALA A 119 -8.08 0.15 -2.75
CA ALA A 119 -9.16 0.59 -3.60
C ALA A 119 -10.53 0.51 -2.91
N LEU A 120 -10.78 -0.59 -2.19
CA LEU A 120 -11.98 -0.78 -1.38
C LEU A 120 -12.05 0.22 -0.21
N GLY A 121 -10.95 0.40 0.52
CA GLY A 121 -10.89 1.35 1.63
C GLY A 121 -11.14 2.79 1.19
N VAL A 122 -10.54 3.22 0.07
CA VAL A 122 -10.73 4.59 -0.47
C VAL A 122 -12.15 4.78 -1.00
N ALA A 123 -12.72 3.77 -1.67
CA ALA A 123 -14.10 3.82 -2.14
C ALA A 123 -15.09 4.00 -0.97
N ARG A 124 -14.82 3.34 0.17
CA ARG A 124 -15.67 3.38 1.35
C ARG A 124 -15.81 4.78 1.98
N VAL A 125 -14.79 5.62 1.82
CA VAL A 125 -14.75 7.01 2.30
C VAL A 125 -15.04 8.03 1.19
N GLY A 126 -15.36 7.59 -0.04
CA GLY A 126 -15.57 8.48 -1.18
C GLY A 126 -14.31 9.23 -1.63
N GLY A 127 -13.12 8.74 -1.28
CA GLY A 127 -11.85 9.46 -1.43
C GLY A 127 -11.24 9.46 -2.84
N TRP A 128 -12.00 9.06 -3.86
CA TRP A 128 -11.52 9.02 -5.25
C TRP A 128 -11.63 10.36 -5.98
N SER A 129 -12.45 11.28 -5.48
CA SER A 129 -12.47 12.66 -5.96
C SER A 129 -11.27 13.45 -5.41
N PHE A 130 -10.84 14.47 -6.17
CA PHE A 130 -9.80 15.41 -5.77
C PHE A 130 -10.31 16.41 -4.72
#